data_AF-A0A9E3BUZ9-F1
#
_entry.id   AF-A0A9E3BUZ9-F1
#
_cell.length_a   1.000
_cell.length_b   1.000
_cell.length_c   1.000
_cell.angle_alpha   90.00
_cell.angle_beta   90.00
_cell.angle_gamma   90.00
#
_symmetry.space_group_name_H-M   'P 1'
#
loop_
_entity.id
_entity.type
_entity.pdbx_description
1 polymer ?
#
loop_
_entity_poly.entity_id
_entity_poly.type
_entity_poly.pdbx_seq_one_letter_code
_entity_poly.pdbx_strand_id
1 'polypeptide(L)'
;MAFGAFERAVAARYLRARRGERFVSVIAAFSLIGIALGVATLIIVMSVMGGFKIDLLGRILGFNGALGVYGQGGRLTEYDALAGRIRALPGVTAAIPVLDGQVLITNPTGAAAGGFVRGIAPTDLRATRLVSDHVIA
;
A
#
# COMPACT_ATOMS: atom_id res chain seq x y z
N MET A 1 -15.58 -20.30 25.03
CA MET A 1 -15.21 -21.17 26.17
C MET A 1 -13.74 -20.95 26.47
N ALA A 2 -13.43 -20.22 27.54
CA ALA A 2 -12.07 -20.06 28.02
C ALA A 2 -11.85 -21.03 29.19
N PHE A 3 -10.74 -21.76 29.17
CA PHE A 3 -10.32 -22.69 30.23
C PHE A 3 -10.46 -22.06 31.62
N GLY A 4 -11.01 -22.81 32.58
CA GLY A 4 -11.21 -22.38 33.96
C GLY A 4 -9.89 -22.14 34.71
N ALA A 5 -9.95 -21.39 35.81
CA ALA A 5 -8.78 -21.11 36.64
C ALA A 5 -8.08 -22.39 37.14
N PHE A 6 -8.86 -23.44 37.41
CA PHE A 6 -8.34 -24.76 37.81
C PHE A 6 -7.56 -25.44 36.68
N GLU A 7 -8.10 -25.48 35.47
CA GLU A 7 -7.44 -26.11 34.31
C GLU A 7 -6.14 -25.38 33.94
N ARG A 8 -6.14 -24.04 33.99
CA ARG A 8 -4.92 -23.24 33.81
C ARG A 8 -3.89 -23.50 34.91
N ALA A 9 -4.31 -23.65 36.17
CA ALA A 9 -3.42 -23.97 37.28
C ALA A 9 -2.80 -25.37 37.15
N VAL A 10 -3.59 -26.36 36.69
CA VAL A 10 -3.09 -27.71 36.41
C VAL A 10 -2.11 -27.69 35.24
N ALA A 11 -2.44 -27.03 34.13
CA ALA A 11 -1.56 -26.91 32.96
C ALA A 11 -0.24 -26.19 33.32
N ALA A 12 -0.30 -25.08 34.06
CA ALA A 12 0.89 -24.35 34.50
C ALA A 12 1.76 -25.20 35.45
N ARG A 13 1.16 -26.04 36.29
CA ARG A 13 1.90 -26.96 37.18
C ARG A 13 2.67 -28.03 36.41
N TYR A 14 2.15 -28.50 35.28
CA TYR A 14 2.83 -29.48 34.42
C TYR A 14 3.83 -28.84 33.44
N LEU A 15 3.56 -27.61 32.98
CA LEU A 15 4.51 -26.83 32.18
C LEU A 15 5.71 -26.33 33.01
N ARG A 16 5.52 -26.12 34.31
CA ARG A 16 6.58 -25.64 35.21
C ARG A 16 7.55 -26.77 35.52
N ALA A 17 8.82 -26.53 35.20
CA ALA A 17 9.96 -27.39 35.46
C ALA A 17 9.88 -28.17 36.79
N ARG A 18 9.81 -29.51 36.71
CA ARG A 18 9.92 -30.37 37.89
C ARG A 18 11.36 -30.31 38.43
N ARG A 19 11.49 -29.97 39.72
CA ARG A 19 12.76 -29.73 40.45
C ARG A 19 13.79 -30.89 40.40
N GLY A 20 13.42 -32.09 39.95
CA GLY A 20 14.29 -33.28 39.90
C GLY A 20 15.03 -33.52 38.57
N GLU A 21 14.57 -32.93 37.46
CA GLU A 21 15.12 -33.18 36.11
C GLU A 21 15.57 -31.87 35.45
N ARG A 22 16.61 -31.25 36.03
CA ARG A 22 17.14 -29.95 35.58
C ARG A 22 17.50 -29.96 34.09
N PHE A 23 17.99 -31.09 33.57
CA PHE A 23 18.31 -31.27 32.15
C PHE A 23 17.08 -31.16 31.24
N VAL A 24 15.97 -31.82 31.59
CA VAL A 24 14.74 -31.81 30.80
C VAL A 24 14.12 -30.41 30.79
N SER A 25 14.19 -29.69 31.91
CA SER A 25 13.73 -28.29 31.99
C SER A 25 14.52 -27.34 31.08
N VAL A 26 15.84 -27.54 30.93
CA VAL A 26 16.68 -26.68 30.09
C VAL A 26 16.33 -26.90 28.61
N ILE A 27 16.20 -28.15 28.18
CA ILE A 27 15.82 -28.49 26.80
C ILE A 27 14.43 -27.90 26.48
N ALA A 28 13.46 -28.06 27.37
CA ALA A 28 12.12 -27.52 27.17
C ALA A 28 12.12 -25.98 27.00
N ALA A 29 12.94 -25.26 27.77
CA ALA A 29 13.08 -23.80 27.63
C ALA A 29 13.70 -23.40 26.29
N PHE A 30 14.76 -24.08 25.86
CA PHE A 30 15.38 -23.83 24.56
C PHE A 30 14.44 -24.14 23.40
N SER A 31 13.72 -25.26 23.46
CA SER A 31 12.72 -25.62 22.43
C SER A 31 11.58 -24.60 22.37
N LEU A 32 11.09 -24.11 23.51
CA LEU A 32 10.07 -23.08 23.56
C LEU A 32 10.54 -21.78 22.91
N ILE A 33 11.75 -21.33 23.25
CA ILE A 33 12.34 -20.11 22.66
C ILE A 33 12.57 -20.29 21.15
N GLY A 34 13.07 -21.45 20.72
CA GLY A 34 13.29 -21.75 19.31
C GLY A 34 12.01 -21.72 18.48
N ILE A 35 10.93 -22.35 18.97
CA ILE A 35 9.62 -22.33 18.31
C ILE A 35 9.04 -20.90 18.32
N ALA A 36 9.13 -20.19 19.45
CA ALA A 36 8.65 -18.82 19.56
C ALA A 36 9.34 -17.90 18.54
N LEU A 37 10.67 -17.99 18.41
CA LEU A 37 11.42 -17.22 17.42
C LEU A 37 11.09 -17.62 15.97
N GLY A 38 10.94 -18.91 15.69
CA GLY A 38 10.57 -19.40 14.35
C GLY A 38 9.19 -18.91 13.91
N VAL A 39 8.20 -19.07 14.79
CA VAL A 39 6.82 -18.60 14.53
C VAL A 39 6.77 -17.08 14.44
N ALA A 40 7.46 -16.36 15.34
CA ALA A 40 7.52 -14.90 15.30
C ALA A 40 8.12 -14.40 13.98
N THR A 41 9.21 -15.01 13.51
CA THR A 41 9.84 -14.66 12.23
C THR A 41 8.88 -14.86 11.06
N LEU A 42 8.15 -15.99 11.02
CA LEU A 42 7.15 -16.25 9.98
C LEU A 42 6.01 -15.22 10.02
N ILE A 43 5.49 -14.89 11.21
CA ILE A 43 4.44 -13.87 11.37
C ILE A 43 4.92 -12.50 10.88
N ILE A 44 6.14 -12.09 11.24
CA ILE A 44 6.70 -10.80 10.84
C ILE A 44 6.83 -10.72 9.31
N VAL A 45 7.43 -11.73 8.67
CA VAL A 45 7.63 -11.74 7.21
C VAL A 45 6.28 -11.65 6.49
N MET A 46 5.30 -12.44 6.92
CA MET A 46 3.96 -12.40 6.32
C MET A 46 3.28 -11.04 6.54
N SER A 47 3.45 -10.44 7.71
CA SER A 47 2.89 -9.12 8.01
C SER A 47 3.50 -8.02 7.14
N VAL A 48 4.83 -8.04 6.96
CA VAL A 48 5.53 -7.05 6.13
C VAL A 48 5.15 -7.20 4.66
N MET A 49 5.23 -8.43 4.13
CA MET A 49 4.91 -8.67 2.71
C MET A 49 3.43 -8.42 2.40
N GLY A 50 2.53 -8.81 3.31
CA GLY A 50 1.10 -8.56 3.18
C GLY A 50 0.79 -7.07 3.16
N GLY A 51 1.32 -6.30 4.11
CA GLY A 51 1.13 -4.84 4.17
C GLY A 51 1.73 -4.12 2.96
N PHE A 52 2.96 -4.49 2.57
CA PHE A 52 3.65 -3.87 1.45
C PHE A 52 2.96 -4.14 0.12
N LYS A 53 2.45 -5.37 -0.10
CA LYS A 53 1.66 -5.70 -1.29
C LYS A 53 0.42 -4.82 -1.41
N ILE A 54 -0.29 -4.60 -0.31
CA ILE A 54 -1.50 -3.76 -0.29
C ILE A 54 -1.14 -2.30 -0.61
N ASP A 55 -0.08 -1.77 0.02
CA ASP A 55 0.35 -0.38 -0.21
C ASP A 55 0.84 -0.17 -1.65
N LEU A 56 1.66 -1.09 -2.18
CA LEU A 56 2.12 -1.02 -3.56
C LEU A 56 0.97 -1.12 -4.57
N LEU A 57 0.07 -2.10 -4.41
CA LEU A 57 -1.06 -2.24 -5.31
C LEU A 57 -1.99 -1.02 -5.21
N GLY A 58 -2.21 -0.50 -3.99
CA GLY A 58 -2.97 0.72 -3.76
C GLY A 58 -2.35 1.94 -4.44
N ARG A 59 -1.03 2.11 -4.40
CA ARG A 59 -0.33 3.21 -5.08
C ARG A 59 -0.34 3.07 -6.59
N ILE A 60 -0.08 1.87 -7.12
CA ILE A 60 -0.04 1.62 -8.58
C ILE A 60 -1.43 1.80 -9.19
N LEU A 61 -2.46 1.21 -8.57
CA LEU A 61 -3.84 1.26 -9.04
C LEU A 61 -4.53 2.58 -8.69
N GLY A 62 -4.14 3.24 -7.61
CA GLY A 62 -4.71 4.53 -7.20
C GLY A 62 -4.17 5.71 -8.02
N PHE A 63 -2.98 5.58 -8.62
CA PHE A 63 -2.38 6.64 -9.43
C PHE A 63 -2.89 6.67 -10.87
N ASN A 64 -3.31 5.53 -11.43
CA ASN A 64 -3.89 5.47 -12.77
C ASN A 64 -5.41 5.36 -12.67
N GLY A 65 -6.14 6.26 -13.32
CA GLY A 65 -7.59 6.15 -13.41
C GLY A 65 -7.98 4.79 -13.98
N ALA A 66 -8.96 4.12 -13.36
CA ALA A 66 -9.39 2.78 -13.77
C ALA A 66 -9.87 2.72 -15.24
N LEU A 67 -10.26 3.86 -15.81
CA LEU A 67 -10.66 4.03 -17.20
C LEU A 67 -10.04 5.30 -17.78
N GLY A 68 -9.45 5.17 -18.97
CA GLY A 68 -8.98 6.30 -19.78
C GLY A 68 -9.94 6.55 -20.95
N VAL A 69 -10.42 7.78 -21.09
CA VAL A 69 -11.26 8.19 -22.21
C VAL A 69 -10.41 9.01 -23.18
N TYR A 70 -10.25 8.50 -24.40
CA TYR A 70 -9.45 9.13 -25.46
C TYR A 70 -10.34 9.45 -26.66
N GLY A 71 -10.08 10.58 -27.31
CA GLY A 71 -10.77 10.99 -28.52
C GLY A 71 -10.20 10.26 -29.74
N GLN A 72 -11.04 9.96 -30.73
CA GLN A 72 -10.55 9.50 -32.03
C GLN A 72 -9.63 10.58 -32.62
N GLY A 73 -8.36 10.23 -32.85
CA GLY A 73 -7.34 11.16 -33.36
C GLY A 73 -6.58 11.95 -32.28
N GLY A 74 -6.72 11.60 -31.00
CA GLY A 74 -5.88 12.14 -29.92
C GLY A 74 -6.24 13.54 -29.42
N ARG A 75 -7.29 14.17 -29.98
CA ARG A 75 -7.83 15.45 -29.51
C ARG A 75 -9.24 15.25 -28.95
N LEU A 76 -9.43 15.63 -27.70
CA LEU A 76 -10.74 15.82 -27.11
C LEU A 76 -11.13 17.29 -27.25
N THR A 77 -12.21 17.57 -27.98
CA THR A 77 -12.91 18.87 -27.90
C THR A 77 -13.87 18.82 -26.71
N GLU A 78 -14.03 19.95 -25.99
CA GLU A 78 -14.95 20.07 -24.84
C GLU A 78 -14.70 19.07 -23.69
N TYR A 79 -13.42 18.85 -23.35
CA TYR A 79 -13.02 17.92 -22.29
C TYR A 79 -13.68 18.22 -20.94
N ASP A 80 -13.92 19.49 -20.59
CA ASP A 80 -14.55 19.88 -19.32
C ASP A 80 -16.02 19.47 -19.24
N ALA A 81 -16.78 19.70 -20.32
CA ALA A 81 -18.20 19.31 -20.38
C ALA A 81 -18.34 17.79 -20.34
N LEU A 82 -17.46 17.06 -21.05
CA LEU A 82 -17.43 15.60 -21.01
C LEU A 82 -17.04 15.07 -19.62
N ALA A 83 -16.03 15.65 -18.99
CA ALA A 83 -15.64 15.29 -17.62
C ALA A 83 -16.80 15.51 -16.64
N GLY A 84 -17.53 16.62 -16.77
CA GLY A 84 -18.75 16.90 -15.98
C GLY A 84 -19.82 15.81 -16.16
N ARG A 85 -20.09 15.38 -17.39
CA ARG A 85 -21.05 14.30 -17.68
C ARG A 85 -20.60 12.96 -17.12
N ILE A 86 -19.30 12.65 -17.18
CA ILE A 86 -18.74 11.41 -16.63
C ILE A 86 -18.83 11.40 -15.10
N ARG A 87 -18.55 12.52 -14.42
CA ARG A 87 -18.70 12.65 -12.96
C ARG A 87 -20.14 12.43 -12.48
N ALA A 88 -21.13 12.72 -13.32
CA ALA A 88 -22.54 12.54 -12.99
C ALA A 88 -23.03 11.08 -13.10
N LEU A 89 -22.22 10.16 -13.64
CA LEU A 89 -22.62 8.75 -13.78
C LEU A 89 -22.54 8.02 -12.43
N PRO A 90 -23.49 7.11 -12.14
CA PRO A 90 -23.48 6.33 -10.91
C PRO A 90 -22.25 5.41 -10.86
N GLY A 91 -21.51 5.46 -9.75
CA GLY A 91 -20.29 4.67 -9.53
C GLY A 91 -18.99 5.37 -9.93
N VAL A 92 -19.04 6.59 -10.48
CA VAL A 92 -17.83 7.38 -10.75
C VAL A 92 -17.41 8.15 -9.51
N THR A 93 -16.27 7.77 -8.92
CA THR A 93 -15.71 8.47 -7.75
C THR A 93 -15.02 9.79 -8.12
N ALA A 94 -14.33 9.81 -9.26
CA ALA A 94 -13.64 10.98 -9.77
C ALA A 94 -13.44 10.85 -11.29
N ALA A 95 -13.49 11.98 -12.00
CA ALA A 95 -13.04 12.09 -13.39
C ALA A 95 -12.14 13.32 -13.49
N ILE A 96 -10.93 13.14 -14.00
CA ILE A 96 -9.92 14.18 -14.09
C ILE A 96 -9.46 14.29 -15.54
N PRO A 97 -9.61 15.45 -16.20
CA PRO A 97 -9.01 15.67 -17.50
C PRO A 97 -7.49 15.77 -17.37
N VAL A 98 -6.78 15.04 -18.21
CA VAL A 98 -5.31 14.96 -18.22
C VAL A 98 -4.80 15.20 -19.63
N LEU A 99 -3.73 15.97 -19.75
CA LEU A 99 -3.02 16.23 -21.02
C LEU A 99 -1.61 15.65 -20.94
N ASP A 100 -1.32 14.63 -21.74
CA ASP A 100 0.04 14.06 -21.85
C ASP A 100 0.72 14.58 -23.13
N GLY A 101 1.96 15.05 -22.99
CA GLY A 101 2.75 15.56 -24.12
C GLY A 101 4.24 15.32 -23.93
N GLN A 102 4.95 15.04 -25.03
CA GLN A 102 6.41 14.96 -25.02
C GLN A 102 6.98 16.37 -25.22
N VAL A 103 7.94 16.73 -24.39
CA VAL A 103 8.60 18.04 -24.41
C VAL A 103 10.12 17.87 -24.47
N LEU A 104 10.81 18.93 -24.87
CA LEU A 104 12.26 19.04 -24.73
C LEU A 104 12.56 19.99 -23.58
N ILE A 105 13.20 19.48 -22.53
CA ILE A 105 13.61 20.26 -21.35
C ILE A 105 15.03 20.75 -21.60
N THR A 106 15.22 22.06 -21.62
CA THR A 106 16.52 22.69 -21.80
C THR A 106 16.98 23.36 -20.51
N ASN A 107 18.20 23.05 -20.07
CA ASN A 107 18.84 23.73 -18.95
C ASN A 107 19.53 25.01 -19.45
N PRO A 108 19.60 26.11 -18.65
CA PRO A 108 20.45 27.27 -18.94
C PRO A 108 21.90 26.97 -19.33
N THR A 109 22.46 25.80 -18.99
CA THR A 109 23.80 25.35 -19.44
C THR A 109 23.85 24.82 -20.88
N GLY A 110 22.72 24.79 -21.60
CA GLY A 110 22.63 24.33 -23.00
C GLY A 110 22.36 22.83 -23.17
N ALA A 111 22.25 22.06 -22.08
CA ALA A 111 21.85 20.67 -22.14
C ALA A 111 20.34 20.53 -22.42
N ALA A 112 19.97 19.69 -23.38
CA ALA A 112 18.58 19.39 -23.73
C ALA A 112 18.27 17.91 -23.50
N ALA A 113 17.16 17.61 -22.83
CA ALA A 113 16.69 16.25 -22.58
C ALA A 113 15.21 16.12 -22.96
N GLY A 114 14.84 15.02 -23.61
CA GLY A 114 13.43 14.69 -23.81
C GLY A 114 12.76 14.39 -22.47
N GLY A 115 11.53 14.87 -22.29
CA GLY A 115 10.71 14.60 -21.12
C GLY A 115 9.26 14.34 -21.50
N PHE A 116 8.54 13.66 -20.62
CA PHE A 116 7.07 13.57 -20.68
C PHE A 116 6.49 14.55 -19.67
N VAL A 117 5.57 15.40 -20.13
CA VAL A 117 4.83 16.33 -19.28
C VAL A 117 3.37 15.89 -19.26
N ARG A 118 2.84 15.82 -18.04
CA ARG A 118 1.43 15.57 -17.75
C ARG A 118 0.83 16.83 -17.16
N GLY A 119 -0.04 17.50 -17.90
CA GLY A 119 -0.82 18.65 -17.46
C GLY A 119 -2.10 18.20 -16.76
N ILE A 120 -2.32 18.69 -15.54
CA ILE A 120 -3.54 18.45 -14.74
C ILE A 120 -3.96 19.80 -14.14
N ALA A 121 -5.26 20.08 -14.09
CA ALA A 121 -5.76 21.30 -13.49
C ALA A 121 -5.42 21.37 -11.98
N PRO A 122 -5.08 22.55 -11.42
CA PRO A 122 -4.69 22.69 -10.01
C PRO A 122 -5.76 22.20 -9.03
N THR A 123 -7.04 22.39 -9.36
CA THR A 123 -8.18 21.92 -8.56
C THR A 123 -8.27 20.40 -8.53
N ASP A 124 -7.99 19.74 -9.65
CA ASP A 124 -8.04 18.28 -9.78
C ASP A 124 -6.80 17.62 -9.15
N LEU A 125 -5.64 18.28 -9.21
CA LEU A 125 -4.43 17.86 -8.49
C LEU A 125 -4.66 17.83 -6.98
N ARG A 126 -5.29 18.86 -6.42
CA ARG A 126 -5.62 18.91 -4.99
C ARG A 126 -6.69 17.90 -4.57
N ALA A 127 -7.58 17.51 -5.49
CA ALA A 127 -8.55 16.46 -5.25
C ALA A 127 -7.91 15.05 -5.22
N THR A 128 -6.73 14.90 -5.82
CA THR A 128 -5.98 13.64 -5.86
C THR A 128 -5.10 13.47 -4.62
N ARG A 129 -5.70 13.01 -3.51
CA ARG A 129 -5.03 12.83 -2.19
C ARG A 129 -3.69 12.10 -2.25
N LEU A 130 -3.56 11.12 -3.14
CA LEU A 130 -2.32 10.34 -3.30
C LEU A 130 -1.12 11.18 -3.76
N VAL A 131 -1.35 12.25 -4.51
CA VAL A 131 -0.29 13.16 -4.99
C VAL A 131 -0.18 14.36 -4.06
N SER A 132 -1.30 14.99 -3.68
CA SER A 132 -1.30 16.23 -2.88
C SER A 132 -0.60 16.12 -1.53
N ASP A 133 -0.63 14.94 -0.91
CA ASP A 133 -0.05 14.73 0.42
C ASP A 133 1.49 14.59 0.39
N HIS A 134 2.08 14.44 -0.80
CA HIS A 134 3.52 14.22 -0.99
C HIS A 134 4.20 15.28 -1.87
N VAL A 135 3.48 16.32 -2.31
CA VAL A 135 4.12 17.46 -3.00
C VAL A 135 4.65 18.43 -1.94
N ILE A 136 5.97 18.49 -1.80
CA ILE A 136 6.65 19.56 -1.07
C ILE A 136 6.63 20.78 -2.00
N ALA A 137 5.83 21.79 -1.65
CA ALA A 137 5.83 23.09 -2.31
C ALA A 137 7.01 23.94 -1.85
#